data_AF-A0A3B9GZ53-F1
#
_entry.id   AF-A0A3B9GZ53-F1
#
_cell.length_a   1.000
_cell.length_b   1.000
_cell.length_c   1.000
_cell.angle_alpha   90.00
_cell.angle_beta   90.00
_cell.angle_gamma   90.00
#
_symmetry.space_group_name_H-M   'P 1'
#
loop_
_entity.id
_entity.type
_entity.pdbx_description
1 polymer ?
#
loop_
_entity_poly.entity_id
_entity_poly.type
_entity_poly.pdbx_seq_one_letter_code
_entity_poly.pdbx_strand_id
1 'polypeptide(L)'
;MRLITCLALISILPGLAACGPDDPGPIAGGPCSYETSVIEGTVTEVDEDGALFMGEEGEFWVPGSYLGKLPDVGDTLTLQRERITEGTCTPEIYSVMDAPGN
;
A
#
# COMPACT_ATOMS: atom_id res chain seq x y z
N MET A 1 64.05 29.04 -33.79
CA MET A 1 64.78 29.64 -32.66
C MET A 1 63.93 30.73 -32.04
N ARG A 2 63.24 30.42 -30.92
CA ARG A 2 62.89 31.29 -29.78
C ARG A 2 61.87 30.55 -28.89
N LEU A 3 62.37 30.02 -27.77
CA LEU A 3 61.61 29.71 -26.55
C LEU A 3 61.05 31.01 -25.98
N ILE A 4 59.81 31.02 -25.45
CA ILE A 4 59.32 31.59 -24.15
C ILE A 4 57.89 31.03 -23.93
N THR A 5 57.68 29.99 -23.12
CA THR A 5 57.21 30.02 -21.71
C THR A 5 55.87 30.72 -21.49
N CYS A 6 54.83 29.96 -21.11
CA CYS A 6 54.04 30.23 -19.89
C CYS A 6 53.04 29.10 -19.63
N LEU A 7 53.20 28.50 -18.44
CA LEU A 7 52.26 27.64 -17.75
C LEU A 7 50.87 28.31 -17.70
N ALA A 8 49.83 27.61 -18.15
CA ALA A 8 48.45 27.92 -17.76
C ALA A 8 47.83 26.63 -17.20
N LEU A 9 48.03 26.45 -15.90
CA LEU A 9 47.08 25.74 -15.05
C LEU A 9 45.70 26.39 -15.22
N ILE A 10 44.65 25.59 -15.37
CA ILE A 10 43.41 25.60 -14.57
C ILE A 10 42.34 24.83 -15.33
N SER A 11 42.09 23.65 -14.78
CA SER A 11 40.94 22.78 -14.98
C SER A 11 39.64 23.58 -14.90
N ILE A 12 38.83 23.56 -15.96
CA ILE A 12 37.43 23.95 -15.89
C ILE A 12 36.63 22.72 -16.29
N LEU A 13 36.34 21.87 -15.29
CA LEU A 13 35.22 20.95 -15.39
C LEU A 13 33.98 21.81 -15.64
N PRO A 14 33.19 21.55 -16.70
CA PRO A 14 31.86 22.14 -16.77
C PRO A 14 31.08 21.56 -15.59
N GLY A 15 30.76 22.44 -14.63
CA GLY A 15 29.92 22.11 -13.51
C GLY A 15 28.65 21.46 -14.03
N LEU A 16 28.38 20.25 -13.55
CA LEU A 16 27.05 19.65 -13.58
C LEU A 16 26.13 20.61 -12.83
N ALA A 17 25.53 21.54 -13.56
CA ALA A 17 24.37 22.29 -13.10
C ALA A 17 23.18 21.33 -13.06
N ALA A 18 23.17 20.45 -12.07
CA ALA A 18 22.07 19.57 -11.74
C ALA A 18 21.56 19.94 -10.33
N CYS A 19 21.09 21.18 -10.20
CA CYS A 19 20.16 21.60 -9.16
C CYS A 19 19.22 22.61 -9.81
N GLY A 20 18.32 22.11 -10.66
CA GLY A 20 17.05 22.82 -10.87
C GLY A 20 16.32 22.82 -9.52
N PRO A 21 15.52 23.86 -9.20
CA PRO A 21 14.76 23.86 -7.96
C PRO A 21 13.98 22.55 -7.91
N ASP A 22 14.14 21.81 -6.81
CA ASP A 22 13.28 20.72 -6.43
C ASP A 22 11.85 21.28 -6.37
N ASP A 23 11.15 21.28 -7.50
CA ASP A 23 9.70 21.36 -7.51
C ASP A 23 9.28 20.05 -6.84
N PRO A 24 8.75 20.06 -5.60
CA PRO A 24 8.11 18.88 -5.08
C PRO A 24 6.91 18.69 -6.00
N GLY A 25 7.07 17.87 -7.04
CA GLY A 25 6.01 17.54 -7.97
C GLY A 25 4.74 17.26 -7.17
N PRO A 26 3.56 17.60 -7.72
CA PRO A 26 2.31 17.71 -6.97
C PRO A 26 2.20 16.56 -5.98
N ILE A 27 2.07 16.89 -4.68
CA ILE A 27 1.94 15.91 -3.60
C ILE A 27 0.87 14.90 -4.04
N ALA A 28 1.30 13.70 -4.39
CA ALA A 28 0.40 12.65 -4.84
C ALA A 28 -0.43 12.21 -3.62
N GLY A 29 -1.66 12.71 -3.56
CA GLY A 29 -2.55 12.52 -2.41
C GLY A 29 -3.88 13.21 -2.61
N GLY A 30 -4.57 12.88 -3.70
CA GLY A 30 -6.00 13.17 -3.84
C GLY A 30 -6.81 12.42 -2.77
N PRO A 31 -8.11 12.74 -2.61
CA PRO A 31 -8.97 11.98 -1.71
C PRO A 31 -8.96 10.48 -2.08
N CYS A 32 -9.09 9.63 -1.07
CA CYS A 32 -9.12 8.19 -1.30
C CYS A 32 -10.51 7.75 -1.75
N SER A 33 -10.56 7.02 -2.86
CA SER A 33 -11.77 6.43 -3.40
C SER A 33 -11.72 4.91 -3.26
N TYR A 34 -12.87 4.31 -2.94
CA TYR A 34 -12.98 2.88 -2.67
C TYR A 34 -14.11 2.27 -3.50
N GLU A 35 -13.90 1.03 -3.92
CA GLU A 35 -14.95 0.14 -4.44
C GLU A 35 -15.39 -0.81 -3.33
N THR A 36 -16.68 -0.80 -3.03
CA THR A 36 -17.28 -1.64 -1.99
C THR A 36 -17.88 -2.90 -2.60
N SER A 37 -17.55 -4.05 -2.02
CA SER A 37 -18.07 -5.37 -2.38
C SER A 37 -18.49 -6.13 -1.12
N VAL A 38 -19.36 -7.12 -1.27
CA VAL A 38 -19.70 -8.08 -0.23
C VAL A 38 -19.10 -9.42 -0.63
N ILE A 39 -18.32 -10.01 0.25
CA ILE A 39 -17.67 -11.31 0.04
C ILE A 39 -18.04 -12.25 1.17
N GLU A 40 -18.15 -13.54 0.86
CA GLU A 40 -18.29 -14.61 1.83
C GLU A 40 -17.01 -15.44 1.85
N GLY A 41 -16.56 -15.83 3.04
CA GLY A 41 -15.38 -16.67 3.20
C GLY A 41 -15.50 -17.63 4.36
N THR A 42 -14.94 -18.83 4.20
CA THR A 42 -14.82 -19.81 5.28
C THR A 42 -13.41 -19.78 5.86
N VAL A 43 -13.28 -19.68 7.18
CA VAL A 43 -12.01 -19.61 7.89
C VAL A 43 -11.26 -20.92 7.75
N THR A 44 -10.04 -20.88 7.22
CA THR A 44 -9.16 -22.03 7.06
C THR A 44 -8.03 -22.05 8.09
N GLU A 45 -7.54 -20.88 8.50
CA GLU A 45 -6.48 -20.71 9.50
C GLU A 45 -6.70 -19.47 10.35
N VAL A 46 -6.23 -19.49 11.61
CA VAL A 46 -6.33 -18.38 12.56
C VAL A 46 -5.02 -18.30 13.34
N ASP A 47 -4.47 -17.10 13.47
CA ASP A 47 -3.30 -16.81 14.30
C ASP A 47 -3.55 -15.59 15.22
N GLU A 48 -2.49 -15.03 15.81
CA GLU A 48 -2.60 -13.90 16.73
C GLU A 48 -2.95 -12.56 16.04
N ASP A 49 -2.67 -12.44 14.74
CA ASP A 49 -2.79 -11.21 13.96
C ASP A 49 -4.06 -11.18 13.10
N GLY A 50 -4.69 -12.33 12.83
CA GLY A 50 -5.89 -12.40 12.02
C GLY A 50 -6.36 -13.81 11.66
N ALA A 51 -7.07 -13.90 10.53
CA ALA A 51 -7.58 -15.16 10.01
C ALA A 51 -7.48 -15.22 8.49
N LEU A 52 -7.19 -16.42 7.98
CA LEU A 52 -7.20 -16.77 6.56
C LEU A 52 -8.58 -17.32 6.20
N PHE A 53 -9.15 -16.80 5.12
CA PHE A 53 -10.45 -17.22 4.61
C PHE A 53 -10.29 -17.80 3.21
N MET A 54 -11.07 -18.82 2.90
CA MET A 54 -11.31 -19.31 1.55
C MET A 54 -12.64 -18.74 1.05
N GLY A 55 -12.60 -17.83 0.08
CA GLY A 55 -13.76 -17.28 -0.62
C GLY A 55 -13.89 -17.80 -2.05
N GLU A 56 -14.87 -17.29 -2.79
CA GLU A 56 -15.12 -17.68 -4.19
C GLU A 56 -13.94 -17.35 -5.12
N GLU A 57 -13.23 -16.26 -4.86
CA GLU A 57 -12.09 -15.79 -5.65
C GLU A 57 -10.75 -16.43 -5.21
N GLY A 58 -10.78 -17.27 -4.16
CA GLY A 58 -9.60 -17.89 -3.56
C GLY A 58 -9.36 -17.42 -2.12
N GLU A 59 -8.12 -17.60 -1.66
CA GLU A 59 -7.71 -17.27 -0.30
C GLU A 59 -7.53 -15.76 -0.09
N PHE A 60 -7.98 -15.27 1.05
CA PHE A 60 -7.77 -13.89 1.46
C PHE A 60 -7.55 -13.79 2.98
N TRP A 61 -6.62 -12.91 3.37
CA TRP A 61 -6.26 -12.67 4.77
C TRP A 61 -7.04 -11.47 5.33
N VAL A 62 -7.61 -11.60 6.53
CA VAL A 62 -8.27 -10.49 7.23
C VAL A 62 -7.59 -10.24 8.57
N PRO A 63 -7.02 -9.05 8.80
CA PRO A 63 -6.47 -8.67 10.09
C PRO A 63 -7.52 -8.71 11.20
N GLY A 64 -7.15 -9.21 12.37
CA GLY A 64 -8.01 -9.33 13.55
C GLY A 64 -8.61 -8.00 14.00
N SER A 65 -7.95 -6.88 13.70
CA SER A 65 -8.45 -5.53 13.96
C SER A 65 -9.78 -5.22 13.26
N TYR A 66 -10.08 -5.89 12.14
CA TYR A 66 -11.34 -5.74 11.41
C TYR A 66 -12.42 -6.75 11.83
N LEU A 67 -12.03 -7.83 12.49
CA LEU A 67 -12.94 -8.93 12.87
C LEU A 67 -13.61 -8.68 14.23
N GLY A 68 -13.01 -7.85 15.09
CA GLY A 68 -13.46 -7.56 16.45
C GLY A 68 -13.21 -8.72 17.43
N LYS A 69 -13.48 -9.95 17.00
CA LYS A 69 -13.07 -11.20 17.65
C LYS A 69 -12.57 -12.15 16.56
N LEU A 70 -11.47 -12.85 16.84
CA LEU A 70 -10.99 -13.90 15.94
C LEU A 70 -12.04 -15.03 15.84
N PRO A 71 -12.45 -15.43 14.62
CA PRO A 71 -13.37 -16.53 14.41
C PRO A 71 -12.68 -17.88 14.65
N ASP A 72 -13.46 -18.96 14.67
CA ASP A 72 -12.95 -20.32 14.74
C ASP A 72 -12.72 -20.88 13.33
N VAL A 73 -11.77 -21.82 13.18
CA VAL A 73 -11.55 -22.53 11.91
C VAL A 73 -12.83 -23.29 11.53
N GLY A 74 -13.29 -23.09 10.30
CA GLY A 74 -14.53 -23.63 9.77
C GLY A 74 -15.72 -22.68 9.85
N ASP A 75 -15.61 -21.53 10.53
CA ASP A 75 -16.65 -20.51 10.52
C ASP A 75 -16.77 -19.88 9.13
N THR A 76 -18.00 -19.54 8.74
CA THR A 76 -18.28 -18.78 7.51
C THR A 76 -18.76 -17.39 7.89
N LEU A 77 -18.09 -16.36 7.36
CA LEU A 77 -18.44 -14.96 7.61
C LEU A 77 -18.72 -14.22 6.31
N THR A 78 -19.70 -13.32 6.37
CA THR A 78 -19.98 -12.32 5.33
C THR A 78 -19.31 -11.01 5.69
N LEU A 79 -18.46 -10.52 4.80
CA LEU A 79 -17.62 -9.34 4.98
C LEU A 79 -17.94 -8.29 3.92
N GLN A 80 -18.09 -7.05 4.34
CA GLN A 80 -17.93 -5.90 3.44
C GLN A 80 -16.45 -5.70 3.20
N ARG A 81 -16.02 -5.70 1.94
CA ARG A 81 -14.65 -5.37 1.52
C ARG A 81 -14.66 -4.08 0.73
N GLU A 82 -13.89 -3.10 1.18
CA GLU A 82 -13.63 -1.86 0.46
C GLU A 82 -12.20 -1.89 -0.08
N ARG A 83 -12.04 -1.84 -1.40
CA ARG A 83 -10.72 -1.82 -2.07
C ARG A 83 -10.46 -0.45 -2.67
N ILE A 84 -9.29 0.11 -2.42
CA ILE A 84 -8.93 1.43 -2.94
C ILE A 84 -8.86 1.42 -4.48
N THR A 85 -9.45 2.43 -5.12
CA THR A 85 -9.42 2.65 -6.58
C THR A 85 -8.64 3.90 -6.96
N GLU A 86 -8.54 4.88 -6.05
CA GLU A 86 -7.76 6.11 -6.23
C GLU A 86 -7.18 6.57 -4.89
N GLY A 87 -5.96 7.12 -4.89
CA GLY A 87 -5.25 7.58 -3.70
C GLY A 87 -4.19 6.61 -3.20
N THR A 88 -3.70 6.83 -1.97
CA THR A 88 -2.61 6.06 -1.33
C THR A 88 -2.95 5.63 0.10
N CYS A 89 -4.24 5.62 0.45
CA CYS A 89 -4.74 5.14 1.74
C CYS A 89 -4.64 3.62 1.89
N THR A 90 -5.19 3.09 2.99
CA THR A 90 -5.30 1.65 3.26
C THR A 90 -5.86 0.91 2.05
N PRO A 91 -5.14 -0.07 1.48
CA PRO A 91 -5.54 -0.74 0.25
C PRO A 91 -6.86 -1.51 0.35
N GLU A 92 -7.07 -2.22 1.47
CA GLU A 92 -8.25 -3.03 1.72
C GLU A 92 -8.75 -2.81 3.14
N ILE A 93 -10.05 -2.59 3.29
CA ILE A 93 -10.74 -2.41 4.56
C ILE A 93 -11.86 -3.44 4.65
N TYR A 94 -12.03 -4.06 5.81
CA TYR A 94 -13.03 -5.09 6.04
C TYR A 94 -14.00 -4.68 7.16
N SER A 95 -15.27 -5.04 7.00
CA SER A 95 -16.29 -4.94 8.06
C SER A 95 -17.14 -6.20 8.09
N VAL A 96 -17.32 -6.80 9.26
CA VAL A 96 -18.21 -7.97 9.44
C VAL A 96 -19.67 -7.52 9.33
N MET A 97 -20.43 -8.14 8.42
CA MET A 97 -21.84 -7.79 8.19
C MET A 97 -22.80 -8.54 9.13
N ASP A 98 -22.47 -9.77 9.52
CA ASP A 98 -23.23 -10.56 10.48
C ASP A 98 -22.25 -11.22 11.46
N ALA A 99 -22.20 -10.70 12.69
CA ALA A 99 -21.52 -11.40 13.78
C ALA A 99 -22.48 -12.45 14.35
N PRO A 100 -22.12 -13.75 14.42
CA PRO A 100 -22.91 -14.70 15.19
C PRO A 100 -22.85 -14.33 16.68
N GLY A 101 -23.92 -13.70 17.19
CA GLY A 101 -24.23 -13.62 18.62
C GLY A 101 -24.16 -12.22 19.26
N ASN A 102 -25.35 -11.65 19.52
CA ASN A 102 -25.61 -10.84 20.71
C ASN A 102 -26.16 -11.78 21.79
#